data_AF-A0A2E4QPF1-F1
#
_entry.id   AF-A0A2E4QPF1-F1
#
_cell.length_a   1.000
_cell.length_b   1.000
_cell.length_c   1.000
_cell.angle_alpha   90.00
_cell.angle_beta   90.00
_cell.angle_gamma   90.00
#
_symmetry.space_group_name_H-M   'P 1'
#
loop_
_entity.id
_entity.type
_entity.pdbx_description
1 polymer ?
#
loop_
_entity_poly.entity_id
_entity_poly.type
_entity_poly.pdbx_seq_one_letter_code
_entity_poly.pdbx_strand_id
1 'polypeptide(L)'
;MTTFKANTARIIAAALGATALLGAPAFAQDVKSNEFKFSREQLSTSDGAEQVLKDIEAEARRVCSNGHVRLTATEFRQMKACTQATVANAVNQIASPQLDVAMQERNSNG
;
A
#
# COMPACT_ATOMS: atom_id res chain seq x y z
N MET A 1 -31.41 3.07 16.68
CA MET A 1 -31.73 4.51 16.76
C MET A 1 -31.76 4.90 18.22
N THR A 2 -30.71 5.56 18.72
CA THR A 2 -30.73 6.29 19.99
C THR A 2 -29.87 7.52 19.83
N THR A 3 -30.52 8.66 20.04
CA THR A 3 -30.10 10.01 19.70
C THR A 3 -29.29 10.62 20.84
N PHE A 4 -28.24 11.37 20.50
CA PHE A 4 -27.45 12.19 21.42
C PHE A 4 -28.27 13.36 21.98
N LYS A 5 -28.05 13.69 23.26
CA LYS A 5 -28.39 15.01 23.81
C LYS A 5 -27.18 15.57 24.56
N ALA A 6 -26.41 16.40 23.85
CA ALA A 6 -25.36 17.22 24.42
C ALA A 6 -25.98 18.35 25.25
N ASN A 7 -25.45 18.60 26.44
CA ASN A 7 -25.74 19.82 27.19
C ASN A 7 -24.46 20.63 27.35
N THR A 8 -24.45 21.74 26.64
CA THR A 8 -23.43 22.75 26.50
C THR A 8 -23.17 23.47 27.82
N ALA A 9 -21.91 23.67 28.22
CA ALA A 9 -21.43 24.94 28.77
C ALA A 9 -19.95 24.87 29.21
N ARG A 10 -19.07 25.47 28.40
CA ARG A 10 -18.27 26.68 28.73
C ARG A 10 -16.91 26.61 28.04
N ILE A 11 -16.83 27.40 26.97
CA ILE A 11 -15.62 27.74 26.24
C ILE A 11 -14.75 28.60 27.15
N ILE A 12 -13.52 28.17 27.41
CA ILE A 12 -12.43 29.06 27.83
C ILE A 12 -11.43 29.09 26.70
N ALA A 13 -11.36 30.25 26.05
CA ALA A 13 -10.38 30.58 25.05
C ALA A 13 -8.99 30.69 25.71
N ALA A 14 -8.08 29.83 25.28
CA ALA A 14 -6.64 30.06 25.42
C ALA A 14 -6.06 30.16 24.00
N ALA A 15 -6.05 31.39 23.48
CA ALA A 15 -5.21 31.73 22.36
C ALA A 15 -3.78 31.91 22.89
N LEU A 16 -2.81 31.17 22.34
CA LEU A 16 -1.40 31.54 22.14
C LEU A 16 -0.64 30.27 21.73
N GLY A 17 -0.40 30.16 20.42
CA GLY A 17 0.36 29.04 19.85
C GLY A 17 -0.02 28.79 18.40
N ALA A 18 0.15 29.82 17.56
CA ALA A 18 0.14 29.67 16.11
C ALA A 18 1.37 28.86 15.65
N THR A 19 1.43 27.58 15.97
CA THR A 19 2.07 26.63 15.05
C THR A 19 1.02 26.34 14.02
N ALA A 20 1.09 27.08 12.92
CA ALA A 20 0.53 26.66 11.66
C ALA A 20 1.03 25.22 11.43
N LEU A 21 0.18 24.25 11.78
CA LEU A 21 0.24 22.93 11.20
C LEU A 21 -0.07 23.19 9.72
N LEU A 22 0.98 23.53 8.98
CA LEU A 22 1.13 23.17 7.58
C LEU A 22 1.13 21.64 7.56
N GLY A 23 -0.02 21.04 7.90
CA GLY A 23 -0.34 19.70 7.49
C GLY A 23 -0.27 19.78 5.99
N ALA A 24 0.81 19.22 5.43
CA ALA A 24 0.88 18.94 4.01
C ALA A 24 -0.50 18.42 3.57
N PRO A 25 -1.05 18.87 2.43
CA PRO A 25 -2.28 18.29 1.95
C PRO A 25 -2.06 16.78 1.94
N ALA A 26 -2.75 16.09 2.85
CA ALA A 26 -2.89 14.66 2.78
C ALA A 26 -3.69 14.46 1.50
N PHE A 27 -2.97 14.35 0.38
CA PHE A 27 -3.54 13.94 -0.87
C PHE A 27 -4.19 12.61 -0.56
N ALA A 28 -5.51 12.63 -0.37
CA ALA A 28 -6.34 11.45 -0.37
C ALA A 28 -6.22 10.88 -1.79
N GLN A 29 -5.12 10.20 -2.05
CA GLN A 29 -4.96 9.38 -3.23
C GLN A 29 -6.02 8.31 -3.10
N ASP A 30 -6.94 8.23 -4.06
CA ASP A 30 -7.87 7.12 -4.17
C ASP A 30 -7.08 5.82 -4.02
N VAL A 31 -7.21 5.19 -2.86
CA VAL A 31 -6.51 3.94 -2.57
C VAL A 31 -7.19 2.90 -3.45
N LYS A 32 -6.59 2.65 -4.62
CA LYS A 32 -7.01 1.56 -5.50
C LYS A 32 -6.77 0.25 -4.77
N SER A 33 -7.77 -0.21 -4.04
CA SER A 33 -7.78 -1.51 -3.41
C SER A 33 -8.17 -2.54 -4.46
N ASN A 34 -7.31 -3.54 -4.69
CA ASN A 34 -7.71 -4.74 -5.40
C ASN A 34 -7.68 -5.94 -4.47
N GLU A 35 -8.70 -6.78 -4.55
CA GLU A 35 -8.80 -7.99 -3.74
C GLU A 35 -8.03 -9.10 -4.44
N PHE A 36 -6.87 -9.46 -3.88
CA PHE A 36 -6.06 -10.58 -4.36
C PHE A 36 -6.36 -11.82 -3.53
N LYS A 37 -6.71 -12.93 -4.20
CA LYS A 37 -7.03 -14.21 -3.54
C LYS A 37 -5.91 -15.19 -3.81
N PHE A 38 -5.41 -15.82 -2.75
CA PHE A 38 -4.43 -16.90 -2.80
C PHE A 38 -4.83 -18.00 -1.82
N SER A 39 -4.36 -19.22 -2.08
CA SER A 39 -4.54 -20.35 -1.18
C SER A 39 -3.36 -20.42 -0.20
N ARG A 40 -3.60 -20.80 1.05
CA ARG A 40 -2.51 -20.97 2.04
C ARG A 40 -1.60 -22.13 1.66
N GLU A 41 -2.12 -23.14 0.97
CA GLU A 41 -1.35 -24.27 0.46
C GLU A 41 -0.29 -23.79 -0.54
N GLN A 42 -0.57 -22.76 -1.34
CA GLN A 42 0.42 -22.16 -2.24
C GLN A 42 1.57 -21.51 -1.47
N LEU A 43 1.32 -20.95 -0.29
CA LEU A 43 2.37 -20.38 0.57
C LEU A 43 3.18 -21.44 1.34
N SER A 44 2.80 -22.72 1.29
CA SER A 44 3.49 -23.78 2.02
C SER A 44 4.73 -24.32 1.30
N THR A 45 4.86 -24.04 -0.01
CA THR A 45 5.98 -24.47 -0.84
C THR A 45 6.74 -23.28 -1.41
N SER A 46 8.03 -23.46 -1.70
CA SER A 46 8.87 -22.43 -2.33
C SER A 46 8.30 -22.01 -3.68
N ASP A 47 7.98 -22.99 -4.54
CA ASP A 47 7.44 -22.75 -5.88
C ASP A 47 6.09 -22.01 -5.85
N GLY A 48 5.23 -22.37 -4.89
CA GLY A 48 3.93 -21.72 -4.73
C GLY A 48 4.06 -20.30 -4.18
N ALA A 49 4.99 -20.05 -3.26
CA ALA A 49 5.28 -18.70 -2.76
C ALA A 49 5.88 -17.81 -3.85
N GLU A 50 6.75 -18.35 -4.71
CA GLU A 50 7.27 -17.61 -5.86
C GLU A 50 6.16 -17.26 -6.87
N GLN A 51 5.22 -18.18 -7.09
CA GLN A 51 4.06 -17.92 -7.94
C GLN A 51 3.16 -16.82 -7.34
N VAL A 52 2.87 -16.89 -6.05
CA VAL A 52 2.11 -15.84 -5.35
C VAL A 52 2.84 -14.49 -5.43
N LEU A 53 4.17 -14.45 -5.28
CA LEU A 53 4.94 -13.22 -5.43
C LEU A 53 4.87 -12.66 -6.87
N LYS A 54 4.93 -13.51 -7.90
CA LYS A 54 4.72 -13.11 -9.31
C LYS A 54 3.34 -12.50 -9.51
N ASP A 55 2.31 -13.10 -8.94
CA ASP A 55 0.94 -12.63 -9.09
C ASP A 55 0.73 -11.28 -8.37
N ILE A 56 1.30 -11.13 -7.16
CA ILE A 56 1.32 -9.86 -6.43
C ILE A 56 2.02 -8.77 -7.24
N GLU A 57 3.17 -9.07 -7.84
CA GLU A 57 3.88 -8.10 -8.70
C GLU A 57 3.09 -7.70 -9.93
N ALA A 58 2.45 -8.66 -10.60
CA ALA A 58 1.61 -8.39 -11.76
C ALA A 58 0.45 -7.47 -11.39
N GLU A 59 -0.18 -7.74 -10.25
CA GLU A 59 -1.30 -6.93 -9.77
C GLU A 59 -0.86 -5.54 -9.30
N ALA A 60 0.27 -5.46 -8.57
CA ALA A 60 0.88 -4.20 -8.19
C ALA A 60 1.24 -3.35 -9.42
N ARG A 61 1.76 -3.95 -10.49
CA ARG A 61 2.00 -3.25 -11.76
C ARG A 61 0.69 -2.77 -12.38
N ARG A 62 -0.35 -3.58 -12.38
CA ARG A 62 -1.66 -3.20 -12.94
C ARG A 62 -2.23 -1.99 -12.21
N VAL A 63 -2.19 -1.99 -10.88
CA VAL A 63 -2.66 -0.88 -10.03
C VAL A 63 -1.80 0.37 -10.20
N CYS A 64 -0.47 0.23 -10.24
CA CYS A 64 0.48 1.33 -10.39
C CYS A 64 0.63 1.85 -11.82
N SER A 65 0.20 1.08 -12.82
CA SER A 65 0.11 1.55 -14.19
C SER A 65 -1.09 2.50 -14.28
N ASN A 66 -0.82 3.81 -14.38
CA ASN A 66 -1.86 4.86 -14.46
C ASN A 66 -2.67 4.83 -15.77
N GLY A 67 -2.77 3.68 -16.46
CA GLY A 67 -3.47 3.54 -17.73
C GLY A 67 -2.76 4.17 -18.93
N HIS A 68 -1.55 4.69 -18.76
CA HIS A 68 -0.78 5.27 -19.87
C HIS A 68 -0.15 4.18 -20.75
N VAL A 69 -0.42 4.24 -22.05
CA VAL A 69 0.15 3.33 -23.07
C VAL A 69 1.64 3.61 -23.31
N ARG A 70 2.10 4.84 -23.03
CA ARG A 70 3.50 5.23 -23.09
C ARG A 70 3.86 6.01 -21.84
N LEU A 71 4.87 5.52 -21.12
CA LEU A 71 5.42 6.17 -19.94
C LEU A 71 6.68 6.93 -20.34
N THR A 72 6.81 8.16 -19.86
CA THR A 72 8.09 8.87 -19.84
C THR A 72 9.06 8.16 -18.86
N ALA A 73 10.35 8.49 -18.94
CA ALA A 73 11.34 7.93 -18.02
C ALA A 73 11.01 8.22 -16.55
N THR A 74 10.42 9.39 -16.26
CA THR A 74 10.02 9.78 -14.90
C THR A 74 8.82 8.98 -14.42
N GLU A 75 7.78 8.85 -15.25
CA GLU A 75 6.59 8.06 -14.92
C GLU A 75 6.92 6.58 -14.78
N PHE A 76 7.86 6.06 -15.57
CA PHE A 76 8.35 4.70 -15.42
C PHE A 76 9.03 4.47 -14.06
N ARG A 77 9.86 5.43 -13.60
CA ARG A 77 10.47 5.36 -12.27
C ARG A 77 9.42 5.43 -11.16
N GLN A 78 8.43 6.30 -11.29
CA GLN A 78 7.33 6.41 -10.33
C GLN A 78 6.49 5.13 -10.28
N MET A 79 6.16 4.54 -11.44
CA MET A 79 5.51 3.24 -11.54
C MET A 79 6.34 2.16 -10.85
N LYS A 80 7.66 2.08 -11.12
CA LYS A 80 8.55 1.09 -10.49
C LYS A 80 8.56 1.25 -8.96
N ALA A 81 8.69 2.46 -8.45
CA ALA A 81 8.67 2.74 -7.02
C ALA A 81 7.32 2.36 -6.38
N CYS A 82 6.21 2.70 -7.04
CA CYS A 82 4.87 2.31 -6.62
C CYS A 82 4.71 0.79 -6.56
N THR A 83 5.16 0.07 -7.59
CA THR A 83 5.10 -1.39 -7.63
C THR A 83 5.92 -1.99 -6.50
N GLN A 84 7.16 -1.54 -6.29
CA GLN A 84 8.02 -2.04 -5.22
C GLN A 84 7.41 -1.82 -3.83
N ALA A 85 6.88 -0.62 -3.56
CA ALA A 85 6.22 -0.33 -2.30
C ALA A 85 4.95 -1.18 -2.10
N THR A 86 4.14 -1.36 -3.15
CA THR A 86 2.92 -2.17 -3.10
C THR A 86 3.23 -3.63 -2.84
N VAL A 87 4.24 -4.19 -3.52
CA VAL A 87 4.68 -5.58 -3.31
C VAL A 87 5.19 -5.77 -1.87
N ALA A 88 6.07 -4.88 -1.39
CA ALA A 88 6.58 -4.94 -0.02
C ALA A 88 5.45 -4.88 1.01
N ASN A 89 4.46 -4.00 0.80
CA ASN A 89 3.30 -3.90 1.67
C ASN A 89 2.43 -5.16 1.63
N ALA A 90 2.22 -5.77 0.47
CA ALA A 90 1.46 -7.00 0.33
C ALA A 90 2.17 -8.18 1.02
N VAL A 91 3.48 -8.33 0.82
CA VAL A 91 4.29 -9.37 1.48
C VAL A 91 4.23 -9.23 3.01
N ASN A 92 4.42 -8.01 3.53
CA ASN A 92 4.31 -7.71 4.96
C ASN A 92 2.91 -8.00 5.53
N GLN A 93 1.84 -7.76 4.76
CA GLN A 93 0.46 -8.05 5.19
C GLN A 93 0.13 -9.54 5.19
N ILE A 94 0.70 -10.31 4.25
CA ILE A 94 0.52 -11.77 4.20
C ILE A 94 1.32 -12.44 5.33
N ALA A 95 2.47 -11.88 5.71
CA ALA A 95 3.32 -12.34 6.80
C ALA A 95 3.68 -13.85 6.71
N SER A 96 4.09 -14.29 5.52
CA SER A 96 4.50 -15.67 5.24
C SER A 96 6.02 -15.78 5.10
N PRO A 97 6.70 -16.63 5.90
CA PRO A 97 8.16 -16.80 5.81
C PRO A 97 8.65 -17.22 4.42
N GLN A 98 7.89 -18.09 3.73
CA GLN A 98 8.26 -18.54 2.38
C GLN A 98 8.19 -17.39 1.36
N LEU A 99 7.27 -16.44 1.56
CA LEU A 99 7.11 -15.29 0.69
C LEU A 99 8.22 -14.25 0.93
N ASP A 100 8.67 -14.11 2.17
CA ASP A 100 9.83 -13.27 2.51
C ASP A 100 11.12 -13.79 1.87
N VAL A 101 11.34 -15.11 1.92
CA VAL A 101 12.48 -15.78 1.26
C VAL A 101 12.44 -15.54 -0.25
N ALA A 102 11.29 -15.80 -0.89
CA ALA A 102 11.11 -15.57 -2.33
C ALA A 102 11.40 -14.11 -2.70
N MET A 103 10.99 -13.14 -1.88
CA MET A 103 11.25 -11.72 -2.12
C MET A 103 12.73 -11.36 -1.95
N GLN A 104 13.45 -11.94 -0.98
CA GLN A 104 14.89 -11.75 -0.80
C GLN A 104 15.70 -12.30 -1.98
N GLU A 105 15.38 -13.51 -2.44
CA GLU A 105 16.02 -14.13 -3.60
C GLU A 105 15.85 -13.27 -4.85
N ARG A 106 14.66 -12.69 -5.02
CA ARG A 106 14.35 -11.83 -6.17
C ARG A 106 15.12 -10.51 -6.16
N ASN A 107 15.30 -9.93 -4.98
CA ASN A 107 16.11 -8.71 -4.81
C ASN A 107 17.61 -8.98 -4.98
N SER A 108 18.06 -10.22 -4.78
CA SER A 108 19.46 -10.61 -4.94
C SER A 108 19.85 -10.90 -6.40
N ASN A 109 18.86 -11.20 -7.25
CA ASN A 109 19.05 -11.56 -8.66
C ASN A 109 18.73 -10.43 -9.66
N GLY A 110 18.32 -9.25 -9.19
CA GLY A 110 17.91 -8.10 -10.03
C GLY A 110 18.86 -6.91 -9.94
#